data_AF-A0A348AKU0-F1
#
_entry.id   AF-A0A348AKU0-F1
#
_cell.length_a   1.000
_cell.length_b   1.000
_cell.length_c   1.000
_cell.angle_alpha   90.00
_cell.angle_beta   90.00
_cell.angle_gamma   90.00
#
_symmetry.space_group_name_H-M   'P 1'
#
loop_
_entity.id
_entity.type
_entity.pdbx_description
1 polymer ?
#
loop_
_entity_poly.entity_id
_entity_poly.type
_entity_poly.pdbx_seq_one_letter_code
_entity_poly.pdbx_strand_id
1 'polypeptide(L)'
;MELANCPECGKVYLENSYKMCPDCYHQEEEDAEKVVEYLRDKNKATIDEIHKATGVKHKIILHLLRRGRIVGEILYPCESCGELISSGRICYECSKSLMDQLDVWKQKEEKSKKDGISHQEYSRMYGNLNNPKKEIEKKF
;
A
#
# COMPACT_ATOMS: atom_id res chain seq x y z
N MET A 1 12.57 -15.66 25.24
CA MET A 1 13.11 -15.80 23.87
C MET A 1 12.06 -16.55 23.08
N GLU A 2 11.45 -15.88 22.11
CA GLU A 2 10.45 -16.47 21.23
C GLU A 2 11.09 -16.83 19.90
N LEU A 3 10.55 -17.85 19.24
CA LEU A 3 10.97 -18.22 17.89
C LEU A 3 10.07 -17.48 16.90
N ALA A 4 10.69 -16.90 15.88
CA ALA A 4 10.01 -16.19 14.81
C ALA A 4 10.45 -16.72 13.44
N ASN A 5 9.63 -16.49 12.43
CA ASN A 5 9.97 -16.80 11.04
C ASN A 5 10.51 -15.54 10.36
N CYS A 6 11.63 -15.67 9.66
CA CYS A 6 12.21 -14.56 8.92
C CYS A 6 11.27 -14.14 7.78
N PRO A 7 10.91 -12.86 7.65
CA PRO A 7 10.04 -12.38 6.57
C PRO A 7 10.67 -12.47 5.18
N GLU A 8 12.01 -12.47 5.09
CA GLU A 8 12.73 -12.48 3.81
C GLU A 8 13.01 -13.90 3.30
N CYS A 9 13.49 -14.80 4.17
CA CYS A 9 13.89 -16.17 3.77
C CYS A 9 13.03 -17.30 4.36
N GLY A 10 12.11 -17.00 5.28
CA GLY A 10 11.24 -17.99 5.92
C GLY A 10 11.92 -18.86 6.98
N LYS A 11 13.21 -18.70 7.24
CA LYS A 11 13.96 -19.48 8.24
C LYS A 11 13.49 -19.15 9.66
N VAL A 12 13.34 -20.17 10.50
CA VAL A 12 13.05 -20.02 11.94
C VAL A 12 14.30 -19.49 12.64
N TYR A 13 14.15 -18.43 13.44
CA TYR A 13 15.24 -17.82 14.19
C TYR A 13 14.75 -17.36 15.58
N LEU A 14 15.69 -17.09 16.49
CA LEU A 14 15.36 -16.47 17.79
C LEU A 14 15.05 -14.99 17.56
N GLU A 15 13.87 -14.55 17.99
CA GLU A 15 13.43 -13.18 17.80
C GLU A 15 14.44 -12.18 18.39
N ASN A 16 14.74 -11.17 17.59
CA ASN A 16 15.70 -10.11 17.91
C ASN A 16 15.08 -8.74 17.59
N SER A 17 15.76 -7.67 17.96
CA SER A 17 15.30 -6.29 17.71
C SER A 17 15.14 -5.96 16.23
N TYR A 18 15.82 -6.69 15.33
CA TYR A 18 15.80 -6.48 13.89
C TYR A 18 14.64 -7.18 13.17
N LYS A 19 13.91 -8.07 13.87
CA LYS A 19 12.79 -8.87 13.33
C LYS A 19 13.16 -9.66 12.07
N MET A 20 14.43 -10.04 11.96
CA MET A 20 14.96 -10.77 10.81
C MET A 20 16.08 -11.72 11.25
N CYS A 21 16.27 -12.83 10.52
CA CYS A 21 17.34 -13.75 10.84
C CYS A 21 18.74 -13.11 10.61
N PRO A 22 19.78 -13.58 11.33
CA PRO A 22 21.14 -13.03 11.21
C PRO A 22 21.68 -13.06 9.78
N ASP A 23 21.41 -14.14 9.03
CA ASP A 23 21.91 -14.30 7.66
C ASP A 23 21.37 -13.19 6.73
N CYS A 24 20.06 -12.94 6.77
CA CYS A 24 19.46 -11.87 5.99
C CYS A 24 19.87 -10.49 6.48
N TYR A 25 20.13 -10.33 7.78
CA TYR A 25 20.62 -9.06 8.34
C TYR A 25 22.02 -8.73 7.83
N HIS A 26 22.93 -9.69 7.87
CA HIS A 26 24.27 -9.53 7.32
C HIS A 26 24.24 -9.19 5.82
N GLN A 27 23.38 -9.87 5.05
CA GLN A 27 23.24 -9.59 3.64
C GLN A 27 22.68 -8.19 3.35
N GLU A 28 21.72 -7.71 4.16
CA GLU A 28 21.23 -6.34 4.08
C GLU A 28 22.33 -5.31 4.40
N GLU A 29 23.21 -5.59 5.36
CA GLU A 29 24.36 -4.73 5.67
C GLU A 29 25.39 -4.69 4.53
N GLU A 30 25.75 -5.84 3.95
CA GLU A 30 26.65 -5.89 2.79
C GLU A 30 26.08 -5.12 1.59
N ASP A 31 24.78 -5.27 1.32
CA ASP A 31 24.12 -4.56 0.23
C ASP A 31 24.06 -3.04 0.52
N ALA A 32 23.84 -2.65 1.77
CA ALA A 32 23.87 -1.24 2.18
C ALA A 32 25.26 -0.64 1.98
N GLU A 33 26.32 -1.33 2.40
CA GLU A 33 27.70 -0.86 2.25
C GLU A 33 28.05 -0.60 0.77
N LYS A 34 27.73 -1.53 -0.14
CA LYS A 34 27.96 -1.36 -1.58
C LYS A 34 27.24 -0.12 -2.13
N VAL A 35 26.00 0.11 -1.71
CA VAL A 35 25.20 1.25 -2.16
C VAL A 35 25.74 2.55 -1.59
N VAL A 36 26.15 2.58 -0.32
CA VAL A 36 26.78 3.75 0.30
C VAL A 36 28.10 4.10 -0.39
N GLU A 37 28.93 3.11 -0.69
CA GLU A 37 30.19 3.31 -1.39
C GLU A 37 29.96 3.93 -2.78
N TYR A 38 28.98 3.42 -3.53
CA TYR A 38 28.60 4.00 -4.83
C TYR A 38 28.06 5.43 -4.70
N LEU A 39 27.26 5.73 -3.67
CA LEU A 39 26.68 7.06 -3.43
C LEU A 39 27.71 8.07 -2.91
N ARG A 40 28.82 7.64 -2.31
CA ARG A 40 29.92 8.53 -1.90
C ARG A 40 30.56 9.21 -3.11
N ASP A 41 30.72 8.49 -4.21
CA ASP A 41 31.32 9.02 -5.43
C ASP A 41 30.30 9.75 -6.31
N LYS A 42 29.03 9.33 -6.26
CA LYS A 42 27.91 9.96 -6.98
C LYS A 42 26.80 10.39 -6.02
N ASN A 43 26.76 11.70 -5.77
CA ASN A 43 25.74 12.33 -4.93
C ASN A 43 24.31 12.19 -5.50
N LYS A 44 24.19 12.02 -6.83
CA LYS A 44 22.93 11.80 -7.56
C LYS A 44 23.01 10.51 -8.38
N ALA A 45 22.07 9.60 -8.17
CA ALA A 45 21.98 8.36 -8.92
C ALA A 45 20.52 7.90 -9.08
N THR A 46 20.22 7.23 -10.18
CA THR A 46 18.95 6.51 -10.36
C THR A 46 19.03 5.11 -9.75
N ILE A 47 17.90 4.53 -9.33
CA ILE A 47 17.90 3.14 -8.84
C ILE A 47 18.44 2.15 -9.89
N ASP A 48 18.18 2.39 -11.19
CA ASP A 48 18.72 1.54 -12.25
C ASP A 48 20.24 1.61 -12.34
N GLU A 49 20.84 2.78 -12.14
CA GLU A 49 22.30 2.92 -12.07
C GLU A 49 22.87 2.21 -10.84
N ILE A 50 22.25 2.39 -9.68
CA ILE A 50 22.67 1.71 -8.44
C ILE A 50 22.57 0.20 -8.63
N HIS A 51 21.45 -0.31 -9.16
CA HIS A 51 21.25 -1.73 -9.44
C HIS A 51 22.33 -2.28 -10.39
N LYS A 52 22.65 -1.55 -11.46
CA LYS A 52 23.70 -1.95 -12.42
C LYS A 52 25.10 -1.93 -11.81
N ALA A 53 25.38 -0.99 -10.90
CA ALA A 53 26.69 -0.84 -10.29
C ALA A 53 26.91 -1.82 -9.12
N THR A 54 25.92 -1.99 -8.25
CA THR A 54 26.05 -2.79 -7.01
C THR A 54 25.50 -4.21 -7.14
N GLY A 55 24.68 -4.48 -8.16
CA GLY A 55 23.96 -5.75 -8.33
C GLY A 55 22.78 -5.94 -7.36
N VAL A 56 22.53 -4.98 -6.47
CA VAL A 56 21.46 -5.05 -5.46
C VAL A 56 20.10 -4.85 -6.14
N LYS A 57 19.09 -5.63 -5.76
CA LYS A 57 17.73 -5.54 -6.33
C LYS A 57 17.08 -4.20 -6.00
N HIS A 58 16.30 -3.63 -6.93
CA HIS A 58 15.54 -2.38 -6.72
C HIS A 58 14.72 -2.37 -5.43
N LYS A 59 14.09 -3.49 -5.08
CA LYS A 59 13.29 -3.62 -3.84
C LYS A 59 14.12 -3.42 -2.57
N ILE A 60 15.34 -3.95 -2.54
CA ILE A 60 16.25 -3.84 -1.39
C ILE A 60 16.75 -2.40 -1.28
N ILE A 61 17.13 -1.78 -2.40
CA ILE A 61 17.57 -0.37 -2.44
C ILE A 61 16.46 0.55 -1.87
N LEU A 62 15.22 0.36 -2.30
CA LEU A 62 14.06 1.10 -1.77
C LEU A 62 13.82 0.81 -0.27
N HIS A 63 14.04 -0.42 0.17
CA HIS A 63 13.89 -0.81 1.57
C HIS A 63 14.93 -0.10 2.46
N LEU A 64 16.19 -0.08 2.03
CA LEU A 64 17.30 0.58 2.70
C LEU A 64 17.08 2.10 2.80
N LEU A 65 16.56 2.72 1.72
CA LEU A 65 16.15 4.13 1.71
C LEU A 65 15.06 4.41 2.75
N ARG A 66 14.00 3.59 2.78
CA ARG A 66 12.88 3.77 3.72
C ARG A 66 13.29 3.60 5.18
N ARG A 67 14.27 2.73 5.45
CA ARG A 67 14.85 2.54 6.79
C ARG A 67 15.86 3.61 7.18
N GLY A 68 16.23 4.51 6.26
CA GLY A 68 17.23 5.56 6.50
C GLY A 68 18.65 5.01 6.64
N ARG A 69 18.92 3.80 6.15
CA ARG A 69 20.27 3.19 6.17
C ARG A 69 21.19 3.80 5.11
N ILE A 70 20.61 4.36 4.04
CA ILE A 70 21.32 5.08 2.99
C ILE A 70 20.68 6.46 2.79
N VAL A 71 21.51 7.47 2.55
CA VAL A 71 21.08 8.86 2.32
C VAL A 71 21.76 9.36 1.05
N GLY A 72 20.97 9.86 0.12
CA GLY A 72 21.44 10.39 -1.15
C GLY A 72 20.30 10.91 -2.00
N GLU A 73 20.61 11.68 -3.05
CA GLU A 73 19.61 12.14 -4.01
C GLU A 73 19.32 11.03 -5.04
N ILE A 74 18.56 10.03 -4.59
CA ILE A 74 18.21 8.87 -5.39
C ILE A 74 16.88 9.09 -6.11
N LEU A 75 16.90 8.94 -7.42
CA LEU A 75 15.73 9.05 -8.28
C LEU A 75 15.19 7.65 -8.62
N TYR A 76 13.88 7.47 -8.49
CA TYR A 76 13.21 6.21 -8.80
C TYR A 76 11.87 6.41 -9.47
N PRO A 77 11.43 5.46 -10.31
CA PRO A 77 10.16 5.61 -11.03
C PRO A 77 8.97 5.52 -10.07
N CYS A 78 7.99 6.38 -10.28
CA CYS A 78 6.68 6.36 -9.64
C CYS A 78 5.98 5.03 -9.95
N GLU A 79 5.42 4.36 -8.94
CA GLU A 79 4.73 3.08 -9.12
C GLU A 79 3.45 3.20 -9.99
N SER A 80 2.90 4.41 -10.15
CA SER A 80 1.67 4.66 -10.90
C SER A 80 1.88 5.18 -12.33
N CYS A 81 2.86 6.05 -12.56
CA CYS A 81 3.09 6.68 -13.87
C CYS A 81 4.49 6.46 -14.45
N GLY A 82 5.44 5.98 -13.66
CA GLY A 82 6.83 5.78 -14.08
C GLY A 82 7.73 7.03 -14.04
N GLU A 83 7.20 8.20 -13.67
CA GLU A 83 7.98 9.43 -13.54
C GLU A 83 9.04 9.33 -12.43
N LEU A 84 10.23 9.89 -12.65
CA LEU A 84 11.32 9.87 -11.66
C LEU A 84 10.99 10.79 -10.47
N ILE A 85 10.86 10.18 -9.29
CA ILE A 85 10.61 10.85 -8.01
C ILE A 85 11.80 10.68 -7.07
N SER A 86 12.01 11.67 -6.20
CA SER A 86 13.05 11.64 -5.15
C SER A 86 12.51 11.16 -3.80
N SER A 87 11.20 11.30 -3.57
CA SER A 87 10.54 10.92 -2.32
C SER A 87 9.12 10.39 -2.56
N GLY A 88 8.65 9.49 -1.69
CA GLY A 88 7.33 8.89 -1.75
C GLY A 88 7.27 7.53 -2.46
N ARG A 89 6.06 7.03 -2.73
CA ARG A 89 5.82 5.84 -3.59
C ARG A 89 5.26 6.22 -4.96
N ILE A 90 4.53 7.32 -4.99
CA ILE A 90 3.90 7.89 -6.17
C ILE A 90 4.25 9.37 -6.25
N CYS A 91 4.28 9.93 -7.46
CA CYS A 91 4.51 11.35 -7.66
C CYS A 91 3.33 12.18 -7.13
N TYR A 92 3.58 13.47 -6.93
CA TYR A 92 2.58 14.42 -6.45
C TYR A 92 1.32 14.43 -7.33
N GLU A 93 1.49 14.36 -8.65
CA GLU A 93 0.37 14.34 -9.59
C GLU A 93 -0.51 13.09 -9.44
N CYS A 94 0.11 11.91 -9.31
CA CYS A 94 -0.61 10.66 -9.07
C CYS A 94 -1.34 10.68 -7.72
N SER A 95 -0.69 11.21 -6.68
CA SER A 95 -1.32 11.37 -5.37
C SER A 95 -2.53 12.30 -5.42
N LYS A 96 -2.41 13.41 -6.16
CA LYS A 96 -3.49 14.39 -6.32
C LYS A 96 -4.67 13.80 -7.10
N SER A 97 -4.39 13.15 -8.24
CA SER A 97 -5.44 12.50 -9.03
C SER A 97 -6.20 11.43 -8.23
N LEU A 98 -5.52 10.71 -7.34
CA LEU A 98 -6.17 9.73 -6.48
C LEU A 98 -7.08 10.39 -5.44
N MET A 99 -6.62 11.48 -4.81
CA MET A 99 -7.45 12.25 -3.87
C MET A 99 -8.69 12.82 -4.55
N ASP A 100 -8.54 13.40 -5.75
CA ASP A 100 -9.65 13.95 -6.53
C ASP A 100 -10.71 12.89 -6.84
N GLN A 101 -10.29 11.67 -7.20
CA GLN A 101 -11.21 10.55 -7.43
C GLN A 101 -11.97 10.17 -6.15
N LEU A 102 -11.29 10.10 -5.00
CA LEU A 102 -11.93 9.78 -3.71
C LEU A 102 -12.99 10.83 -3.33
N ASP A 103 -12.72 12.10 -3.56
CA ASP A 103 -13.67 13.17 -3.21
C ASP A 103 -14.91 13.17 -4.12
N VAL A 104 -14.75 12.85 -5.40
CA VAL A 104 -15.89 12.61 -6.31
C VAL A 104 -16.76 11.44 -5.81
N TRP A 105 -16.14 10.37 -5.31
CA TRP A 105 -16.87 9.21 -4.79
C TRP A 105 -17.64 9.54 -3.51
N LYS A 106 -17.03 10.27 -2.57
CA LYS A 106 -17.71 10.75 -1.34
C LYS A 106 -18.92 11.60 -1.66
N GLN A 107 -18.80 12.53 -2.60
CA GLN A 107 -19.93 13.38 -3.02
C GLN A 107 -21.07 12.59 -3.67
N LYS A 108 -20.76 11.50 -4.38
CA LYS A 108 -21.77 10.58 -4.92
C LYS A 108 -22.46 9.78 -3.83
N GLU A 109 -21.73 9.29 -2.82
CA GLU A 109 -22.32 8.61 -1.65
C GLU A 109 -23.24 9.52 -0.82
N GLU A 110 -22.84 10.78 -0.63
CA GLU A 110 -23.66 11.74 0.10
C GLU A 110 -24.95 12.11 -0.66
N LYS A 111 -24.90 12.15 -1.99
CA LYS A 111 -26.11 12.34 -2.82
C LYS A 111 -26.99 11.11 -2.84
N SER A 112 -26.44 9.91 -3.01
CA SER A 112 -27.23 8.67 -2.99
C SER A 112 -27.88 8.36 -1.63
N LYS A 113 -27.30 8.84 -0.52
CA LYS A 113 -27.95 8.81 0.81
C LYS A 113 -29.09 9.82 0.96
N LYS A 114 -29.06 10.93 0.23
CA LYS A 114 -30.14 11.94 0.22
C LYS A 114 -31.29 11.59 -0.73
N ASP A 115 -30.98 10.89 -1.83
CA ASP A 115 -31.95 10.45 -2.83
C ASP A 115 -32.57 9.07 -2.51
N GLY A 116 -32.11 8.40 -1.44
CA GLY A 116 -32.69 7.18 -0.91
C GLY A 116 -34.02 7.46 -0.20
N ILE A 117 -35.12 7.35 -0.94
CA ILE A 117 -36.50 7.39 -0.43
C ILE A 117 -36.60 6.56 0.86
N SER A 118 -37.13 7.18 1.92
CA SER A 118 -37.33 6.55 3.21
C SER A 118 -38.22 5.30 3.05
N HIS A 119 -37.84 4.17 3.66
CA HIS A 119 -38.68 2.97 3.70
C HIS A 119 -40.12 3.26 4.19
N GLN A 120 -40.27 4.35 4.97
CA GLN A 120 -41.53 4.87 5.47
C GLN A 120 -42.39 5.54 4.37
N GLU A 121 -41.78 6.17 3.37
CA GLU A 121 -42.47 6.79 2.22
C GLU A 121 -42.95 5.73 1.22
N TYR A 122 -42.17 4.66 0.99
CA TYR A 122 -42.60 3.51 0.19
C TYR A 122 -43.83 2.81 0.79
N SER A 123 -43.87 2.67 2.12
CA SER A 123 -45.01 2.08 2.84
C SER A 123 -46.27 2.96 2.79
N ARG A 124 -46.11 4.29 2.73
CA ARG A 124 -47.22 5.24 2.57
C ARG A 124 -47.76 5.28 1.14
N MET A 125 -46.90 5.06 0.14
CA MET A 125 -47.25 5.11 -1.28
C MET A 125 -47.95 3.82 -1.77
N TYR A 126 -47.61 2.67 -1.20
CA TYR A 126 -48.19 1.36 -1.58
C TYR A 126 -48.99 0.66 -0.46
N GLY A 127 -49.24 1.32 0.66
CA GLY A 127 -49.91 0.75 1.84
C GLY A 127 -51.39 0.37 1.69
N ASN A 128 -51.99 0.47 0.50
CA ASN A 128 -53.38 0.10 0.25
C ASN A 128 -53.58 -0.72 -1.05
N LEU A 129 -52.75 -1.74 -1.27
CA LEU A 129 -53.08 -2.80 -2.23
C LEU A 129 -52.94 -4.18 -1.57
N ASN A 130 -54.09 -4.66 -1.07
CA ASN A 130 -54.46 -6.06 -0.90
C ASN A 130 -53.48 -6.99 -0.18
N ASN A 131 -53.74 -7.18 1.11
CA ASN A 131 -53.19 -8.22 1.98
C ASN A 131 -53.66 -9.63 1.53
N PRO A 132 -52.78 -10.55 1.07
CA PRO A 132 -53.17 -11.91 0.74
C PRO A 132 -52.78 -12.94 1.82
N LYS A 133 -52.55 -12.54 3.08
CA LYS A 133 -52.19 -13.48 4.17
C LYS A 133 -53.29 -13.68 5.21
N LYS A 134 -54.51 -13.97 4.75
CA LYS A 134 -55.55 -14.63 5.56
C LYS A 134 -56.21 -15.75 4.76
N GLU A 135 -55.48 -16.83 4.46
CA GLU A 135 -56.13 -18.06 3.96
C GLU A 135 -55.33 -19.37 4.12
N ILE A 136 -54.46 -19.53 5.14
CA ILE A 136 -53.72 -20.80 5.34
C ILE A 136 -53.96 -21.48 6.71
N GLU A 137 -54.91 -21.02 7.54
CA GLU A 137 -55.27 -21.72 8.79
C GLU A 137 -56.74 -22.19 8.82
N LYS A 138 -57.17 -22.88 7.76
CA LYS A 138 -58.30 -23.83 7.82
C LYS A 138 -58.01 -25.05 6.97
N LYS A 139 -57.14 -25.92 7.47
CA LYS A 139 -57.15 -27.37 7.25
C LYS A 139 -56.09 -27.97 8.18
N PHE A 140 -56.46 -28.17 9.44
CA PHE A 140 -56.25 -29.36 10.28
C PHE A 140 -57.00 -29.11 11.59
#